data_AF-A0A0F9DGN4-F1
#
_entry.id   AF-A0A0F9DGN4-F1
#
_cell.length_a   1.000
_cell.length_b   1.000
_cell.length_c   1.000
_cell.angle_alpha   90.00
_cell.angle_beta   90.00
_cell.angle_gamma   90.00
#
_symmetry.space_group_name_H-M   'P 1'
#
loop_
_entity.id
_entity.type
_entity.pdbx_description
1 polymer ?
#
loop_
_entity_poly.entity_id
_entity_poly.type
_entity_poly.pdbx_seq_one_letter_code
_entity_poly.pdbx_strand_id
1 'polypeptide(L)'
;EGVQKNPFNTAAITLTIDQYFEAPVTVDYMTRRQSQVDVVSKAQNESAYALSKKIDSTLCDLFSSLNGATIRGVDGSAWTDNILIAAVEELDEADIPEENRCWVSDPSVKADIMKIDKFTRNDYFAGDAVVTGMFRKDIYGGPLLITNNLTAVSSGTGSYGVYMHRDALAIAIQENLDVDRVDQPLKHQLVINTTALWGVAELRDVGGVPIYTRLS
;
A
#
# COMPACT_ATOMS: atom_id res chain seq x y z
N GLU A 1 44.58 7.12 -18.41
CA GLU A 1 43.76 7.91 -17.46
C GLU A 1 42.45 7.16 -17.24
N GLY A 2 42.46 6.23 -16.29
CA GLY A 2 41.29 5.41 -15.97
C GLY A 2 40.41 6.16 -15.00
N VAL A 3 39.31 6.74 -15.48
CA VAL A 3 38.30 7.38 -14.66
C VAL A 3 37.74 6.32 -13.71
N GLN A 4 38.08 6.41 -12.43
CA GLN A 4 37.38 5.66 -11.40
C GLN A 4 35.93 6.14 -11.39
N LYS A 5 35.01 5.23 -11.74
CA LYS A 5 33.57 5.44 -11.55
C LYS A 5 33.35 5.65 -10.05
N ASN A 6 33.17 6.91 -9.66
CA ASN A 6 32.87 7.29 -8.27
C ASN A 6 31.58 6.56 -7.86
N PRO A 7 31.59 5.63 -6.87
CA PRO A 7 30.44 4.78 -6.56
C PRO A 7 29.37 5.49 -5.72
N PHE A 8 29.62 6.72 -5.29
CA PHE A 8 28.65 7.51 -4.53
C PHE A 8 27.99 8.52 -5.46
N ASN A 9 26.80 8.18 -5.95
CA ASN A 9 25.90 9.17 -6.54
C ASN A 9 25.50 10.16 -5.43
N THR A 10 26.05 11.38 -5.46
CA THR A 10 25.88 12.44 -4.44
C THR A 10 24.54 13.18 -4.55
N ALA A 11 23.52 12.61 -5.19
CA ALA A 11 22.17 13.15 -5.14
C ALA A 11 21.47 12.59 -3.89
N ALA A 12 21.57 13.31 -2.77
CA ALA A 12 20.81 12.96 -1.58
C ALA A 12 19.31 13.08 -1.90
N ILE A 13 18.58 11.97 -1.79
CA ILE A 13 17.12 11.97 -1.91
C ILE A 13 16.58 12.68 -0.67
N THR A 14 15.82 13.75 -0.90
CA THR A 14 15.26 14.56 0.18
C THR A 14 13.87 14.05 0.51
N LEU A 15 13.67 13.61 1.75
CA LEU A 15 12.36 13.30 2.29
C LEU A 15 11.84 14.54 3.03
N THR A 16 10.87 15.23 2.44
CA THR A 16 10.20 16.37 3.05
C THR A 16 8.93 15.93 3.75
N ILE A 17 8.60 16.56 4.87
CA ILE A 17 7.35 16.34 5.58
C ILE A 17 6.39 17.44 5.15
N ASP A 18 5.39 17.08 4.34
CA ASP A 18 4.51 18.02 3.65
C ASP A 18 3.01 17.67 3.78
N GLN A 19 2.67 16.50 4.30
CA GLN A 19 1.29 16.06 4.48
C GLN A 19 0.81 16.27 5.92
N TYR A 20 -0.34 16.95 6.05
CA TYR A 20 -1.09 17.09 7.30
C TYR A 20 -2.52 16.62 7.09
N PHE A 21 -3.03 15.77 7.97
CA PHE A 21 -4.44 15.39 7.97
C PHE A 21 -4.98 15.29 9.39
N GLU A 22 -6.24 15.70 9.52
CA GLU A 22 -7.02 15.61 10.74
C GLU A 22 -8.30 14.82 10.48
N ALA A 23 -8.61 13.88 11.36
CA ALA A 23 -9.82 13.06 11.30
C ALA A 23 -10.72 13.32 12.52
N PRO A 24 -11.42 14.48 12.57
CA PRO A 24 -12.28 14.81 13.70
C PRO A 24 -13.55 13.95 13.68
N VAL A 25 -13.86 13.32 14.82
CA VAL A 25 -15.15 12.66 15.06
C VAL A 25 -15.84 13.33 16.23
N THR A 26 -17.09 13.74 16.03
CA THR A 26 -17.90 14.41 17.04
C THR A 26 -18.88 13.44 17.69
N VAL A 27 -18.96 13.45 19.02
CA VAL A 27 -19.89 12.64 19.79
C VAL A 27 -20.77 13.55 20.65
N ASP A 28 -22.08 13.53 20.40
CA ASP A 28 -23.03 14.30 21.18
C ASP A 28 -23.26 13.73 22.58
N TYR A 29 -23.50 14.60 23.56
CA TYR A 29 -23.77 14.17 24.93
C TYR A 29 -25.08 13.36 25.07
N MET A 30 -26.08 13.61 24.23
CA MET A 30 -27.33 12.83 24.23
C MET A 30 -27.09 11.39 23.79
N THR A 31 -26.37 11.21 22.68
CA THR A 31 -26.00 9.89 22.15
C THR A 31 -25.14 9.11 23.14
N ARG A 32 -24.20 9.79 23.83
CA ARG A 32 -23.40 9.16 24.89
C ARG A 32 -24.25 8.69 26.08
N ARG A 33 -25.31 9.42 26.46
CA ARG A 33 -26.18 9.02 27.58
C ARG A 33 -27.21 7.95 27.21
N GLN A 34 -27.62 7.88 25.95
CA GLN A 34 -28.61 6.90 25.48
C GLN A 34 -27.97 5.59 25.00
N SER A 35 -26.68 5.60 24.68
CA SER A 35 -25.98 4.41 24.19
C SER A 35 -25.61 3.45 25.31
N GLN A 36 -25.88 2.16 25.08
CA GLN A 36 -25.41 1.06 25.93
C GLN A 36 -23.94 0.69 25.65
N VAL A 37 -23.39 1.12 24.51
CA VAL A 37 -22.00 0.89 24.09
C VAL A 37 -21.18 2.17 24.21
N ASP A 38 -19.88 2.04 24.46
CA ASP A 38 -18.96 3.17 24.51
C ASP A 38 -18.74 3.77 23.11
N VAL A 39 -19.46 4.86 22.84
CA VAL A 39 -19.37 5.63 21.58
C VAL A 39 -18.07 6.42 21.46
N VAL A 40 -17.40 6.72 22.58
CA VAL A 40 -16.15 7.51 22.58
C VAL A 40 -14.98 6.64 22.13
N SER A 41 -14.89 5.41 22.63
CA SER A 41 -13.86 4.45 22.18
C SER A 41 -14.06 4.03 20.72
N LYS A 42 -15.31 3.85 20.27
CA LYS A 42 -15.60 3.55 18.86
C LYS A 42 -15.22 4.70 17.91
N ALA A 43 -15.54 5.93 18.29
CA ALA A 43 -15.15 7.13 17.55
C ALA A 43 -13.61 7.26 17.44
N GLN A 44 -12.86 6.92 18.49
CA GLN A 44 -11.40 6.93 18.46
C GLN A 44 -10.82 5.92 17.46
N ASN A 45 -11.35 4.69 17.46
CA ASN A 45 -10.91 3.66 16.52
C ASN A 45 -11.22 4.05 15.07
N GLU A 46 -12.37 4.71 14.84
CA GLU A 46 -12.75 5.19 13.51
C GLU A 46 -11.85 6.34 13.04
N SER A 47 -11.56 7.33 13.89
CA SER A 47 -10.60 8.40 13.60
C SER A 47 -9.21 7.84 13.27
N ALA A 48 -8.71 6.89 14.08
CA ALA A 48 -7.41 6.28 13.86
C ALA A 48 -7.35 5.45 12.55
N TYR A 49 -8.43 4.75 12.22
CA TYR A 49 -8.54 4.00 10.96
C TYR A 49 -8.56 4.94 9.74
N ALA A 50 -9.34 6.03 9.81
CA ALA A 50 -9.40 7.02 8.75
C ALA A 50 -8.03 7.66 8.47
N LEU A 51 -7.28 7.98 9.52
CA LEU A 51 -5.94 8.53 9.40
C LEU A 51 -4.95 7.50 8.81
N SER A 52 -4.97 6.27 9.31
CA SER A 52 -4.11 5.19 8.79
C SER A 52 -4.36 4.94 7.29
N LYS A 53 -5.63 4.95 6.87
CA LYS A 53 -6.00 4.82 5.46
C LYS A 53 -5.46 5.98 4.61
N LYS A 54 -5.42 7.19 5.14
CA LYS A 54 -4.86 8.35 4.40
C LYS A 54 -3.36 8.25 4.24
N ILE A 55 -2.63 7.85 5.28
CA ILE A 55 -1.18 7.61 5.20
C ILE A 55 -0.87 6.53 4.14
N ASP A 56 -1.61 5.42 4.17
CA ASP A 56 -1.47 4.34 3.18
C ASP A 56 -1.76 4.83 1.75
N SER A 57 -2.82 5.64 1.56
CA SER A 57 -3.17 6.20 0.24
C SER A 57 -2.05 7.07 -0.32
N THR A 58 -1.41 7.91 0.50
CA THR A 58 -0.31 8.76 0.03
C THR A 58 0.92 7.95 -0.37
N LEU A 59 1.14 6.78 0.23
CA LEU A 59 2.20 5.87 -0.20
C LEU A 59 1.83 5.18 -1.51
N CYS A 60 0.57 4.73 -1.66
CA CYS A 60 0.08 4.13 -2.90
C CYS A 60 0.14 5.07 -4.11
N ASP A 61 0.00 6.39 -3.90
CA ASP A 61 0.11 7.38 -4.98
C ASP A 61 1.50 7.36 -5.65
N LEU A 62 2.56 7.05 -4.89
CA LEU A 62 3.92 6.90 -5.39
C LEU A 62 4.11 5.67 -6.28
N PHE A 63 3.22 4.68 -6.24
CA PHE A 63 3.41 3.48 -7.06
C PHE A 63 3.45 3.81 -8.55
N SER A 64 2.67 4.78 -9.00
CA SER A 64 2.62 5.17 -10.41
C SER A 64 3.91 5.80 -10.95
N SER A 65 4.74 6.37 -10.07
CA SER A 65 6.00 7.04 -10.45
C SER A 65 7.21 6.12 -10.41
N LEU A 66 7.13 4.98 -9.71
CA LEU A 66 8.21 3.99 -9.65
C LEU A 66 8.63 3.52 -11.05
N ASN A 67 9.91 3.16 -11.16
CA ASN A 67 10.57 2.75 -12.39
C ASN A 67 10.41 3.77 -13.53
N GLY A 68 10.58 5.05 -13.21
CA GLY A 68 10.44 6.15 -14.15
C GLY A 68 9.04 6.25 -14.78
N ALA A 69 8.01 5.89 -14.02
CA ALA A 69 6.62 5.78 -14.46
C ALA A 69 6.36 4.76 -15.59
N THR A 70 7.24 3.76 -15.75
CA THR A 70 7.05 2.67 -16.70
C THR A 70 6.18 1.59 -16.09
N ILE A 71 4.87 1.66 -16.38
CA ILE A 71 3.89 0.74 -15.81
C ILE A 71 3.69 -0.48 -16.74
N ARG A 72 3.71 -1.68 -16.17
CA ARG A 72 3.53 -2.94 -16.90
C ARG A 72 2.06 -3.31 -17.00
N GLY A 73 1.73 -4.04 -18.06
CA GLY A 73 0.36 -4.47 -18.36
C GLY A 73 -0.45 -3.42 -19.11
N VAL A 74 -1.72 -3.71 -19.31
CA VAL A 74 -2.68 -2.80 -19.95
C VAL A 74 -3.73 -2.47 -18.91
N ASP A 75 -4.06 -1.18 -18.81
CA ASP A 75 -5.09 -0.71 -17.90
C ASP A 75 -6.42 -1.46 -18.09
N GLY A 76 -7.03 -1.88 -16.98
CA GLY A 76 -8.26 -2.68 -16.98
C GLY A 76 -8.09 -4.17 -17.30
N SER A 77 -6.86 -4.65 -17.54
CA SER A 77 -6.61 -6.06 -17.87
C SER A 77 -6.23 -6.90 -16.65
N ALA A 78 -6.57 -8.20 -16.71
CA ALA A 78 -6.19 -9.16 -15.69
C ALA A 78 -4.68 -9.37 -15.66
N TRP A 79 -4.14 -9.66 -14.47
CA TRP A 79 -2.75 -10.08 -14.33
C TRP A 79 -2.55 -11.44 -14.98
N THR A 80 -1.76 -11.44 -16.05
CA THR A 80 -1.35 -12.66 -16.74
C THR A 80 0.01 -13.10 -16.26
N ASP A 81 0.30 -14.38 -16.46
CA ASP A 81 1.57 -14.95 -16.05
C ASP A 81 2.79 -14.26 -16.68
N ASN A 82 2.70 -13.89 -17.95
CA ASN A 82 3.78 -13.17 -18.65
C ASN A 82 4.09 -11.82 -18.01
N ILE A 83 3.07 -11.12 -17.48
CA ILE A 83 3.27 -9.82 -16.81
C ILE A 83 4.02 -10.03 -15.49
N LEU A 84 3.66 -11.08 -14.73
CA LEU A 84 4.31 -11.40 -13.46
C LEU A 84 5.78 -11.78 -13.65
N ILE A 85 6.08 -12.65 -14.61
CA ILE A 85 7.46 -13.06 -14.91
C ILE A 85 8.28 -11.85 -15.34
N ALA A 86 7.73 -11.03 -16.23
CA ALA A 86 8.48 -9.94 -16.79
C ALA A 86 8.70 -8.79 -15.78
N ALA A 87 7.88 -8.67 -14.73
CA ALA A 87 8.14 -7.79 -13.60
C ALA A 87 9.29 -8.32 -12.71
N VAL A 88 9.39 -9.64 -12.53
CA VAL A 88 10.52 -10.26 -11.79
C VAL A 88 11.82 -10.07 -12.55
N GLU A 89 11.82 -10.34 -13.86
CA GLU A 89 12.97 -10.11 -14.74
C GLU A 89 13.48 -8.67 -14.65
N GLU A 90 12.58 -7.69 -14.60
CA GLU A 90 12.95 -6.27 -14.52
C GLU A 90 13.60 -5.89 -13.18
N LEU A 91 13.14 -6.45 -12.06
CA LEU A 91 13.79 -6.25 -10.76
C LEU A 91 15.14 -6.99 -10.66
N ASP A 92 15.25 -8.15 -11.31
CA ASP A 92 16.50 -8.92 -11.34
C ASP A 92 17.55 -8.24 -12.25
N GLU A 93 17.14 -7.69 -13.40
CA GLU A 93 18.01 -6.87 -14.26
C GLU A 93 18.49 -5.59 -13.56
N ALA A 94 17.72 -5.10 -12.59
CA ALA A 94 18.07 -3.94 -11.76
C ALA A 94 18.96 -4.26 -10.54
N ASP A 95 19.45 -5.51 -10.43
CA ASP A 95 20.26 -6.01 -9.31
C ASP A 95 19.60 -5.78 -7.94
N ILE A 96 18.28 -6.00 -7.85
CA ILE A 96 17.53 -5.86 -6.60
C ILE A 96 17.57 -7.20 -5.84
N PRO A 97 17.80 -7.23 -4.52
CA PRO A 97 17.71 -8.48 -3.76
C PRO A 97 16.32 -9.13 -3.87
N GLU A 98 16.28 -10.46 -3.97
CA GLU A 98 15.02 -11.23 -3.96
C GLU A 98 14.35 -11.28 -2.59
N GLU A 99 15.14 -11.19 -1.51
CA GLU A 99 14.62 -11.16 -0.15
C GLU A 99 13.78 -9.90 0.08
N ASN A 100 12.71 -9.99 0.89
CA ASN A 100 11.88 -8.83 1.27
C ASN A 100 11.20 -8.09 0.12
N ARG A 101 11.02 -8.74 -1.03
CA ARG A 101 10.10 -8.27 -2.08
C ARG A 101 8.66 -8.58 -1.69
N CYS A 102 7.74 -7.69 -2.02
CA CYS A 102 6.31 -7.88 -1.80
C CYS A 102 5.49 -7.43 -3.01
N TRP A 103 4.38 -8.13 -3.24
CA TRP A 103 3.35 -7.71 -4.17
C TRP A 103 2.27 -6.98 -3.39
N VAL A 104 1.85 -5.81 -3.89
CA VAL A 104 0.69 -5.08 -3.36
C VAL A 104 -0.29 -4.88 -4.50
N SER A 105 -1.52 -5.35 -4.32
CA SER A 105 -2.54 -5.31 -5.37
C SER A 105 -3.96 -5.25 -4.80
N ASP A 106 -4.95 -5.11 -5.67
CA ASP A 106 -6.35 -5.06 -5.27
C ASP A 106 -7.02 -6.45 -5.28
N PRO A 107 -8.23 -6.59 -4.69
CA PRO A 107 -8.93 -7.87 -4.64
C PRO A 107 -9.25 -8.48 -6.00
N SER A 108 -9.34 -7.68 -7.08
CA SER A 108 -9.64 -8.18 -8.42
C SER A 108 -8.51 -9.05 -8.96
N VAL A 109 -7.26 -8.64 -8.68
CA VAL A 109 -6.04 -9.37 -9.04
C VAL A 109 -5.93 -10.67 -8.26
N LYS A 110 -6.39 -10.72 -7.01
CA LYS A 110 -6.49 -11.98 -6.25
C LYS A 110 -7.30 -13.03 -7.03
N ALA A 111 -8.44 -12.63 -7.58
CA ALA A 111 -9.31 -13.51 -8.34
C ALA A 111 -8.67 -13.93 -9.67
N ASP A 112 -7.87 -13.08 -10.29
CA ASP A 112 -7.20 -13.38 -11.55
C ASP A 112 -6.00 -14.32 -11.35
N ILE A 113 -5.22 -14.14 -10.29
CA ILE A 113 -4.13 -15.06 -9.91
C ILE A 113 -4.70 -16.44 -9.56
N MET A 114 -5.87 -16.52 -8.92
CA MET A 114 -6.54 -17.81 -8.65
C MET A 114 -6.92 -18.58 -9.92
N LYS A 115 -7.07 -17.91 -11.07
CA LYS A 115 -7.34 -18.57 -12.35
C LYS A 115 -6.08 -19.14 -13.00
N ILE A 116 -4.90 -18.74 -12.55
CA ILE A 116 -3.64 -19.26 -13.08
C ILE A 116 -3.37 -20.62 -12.43
N ASP A 117 -3.48 -21.67 -13.24
CA ASP A 117 -3.47 -23.08 -12.80
C ASP A 117 -2.26 -23.48 -11.95
N LYS A 118 -1.09 -22.85 -12.13
CA LYS A 118 0.13 -23.19 -11.37
C LYS A 118 0.15 -22.67 -9.94
N PHE A 119 -0.68 -21.69 -9.60
CA PHE A 119 -0.78 -21.16 -8.24
C PHE A 119 -1.90 -21.80 -7.43
N THR A 120 -2.77 -22.58 -8.08
CA THR A 120 -3.96 -23.18 -7.45
C THR A 120 -4.06 -24.69 -7.55
N ARG A 121 -3.40 -25.34 -8.52
CA ARG A 121 -3.43 -26.80 -8.63
C ARG A 121 -2.43 -27.50 -7.72
N ASN A 122 -2.91 -28.54 -7.05
CA ASN A 122 -2.11 -29.40 -6.19
C ASN A 122 -1.15 -30.32 -6.97
N ASP A 123 -1.48 -30.71 -8.21
CA ASP A 123 -0.68 -31.69 -8.98
C ASP A 123 0.74 -31.23 -9.32
N TYR A 124 1.04 -29.93 -9.19
CA TYR A 124 2.38 -29.36 -9.33
C TYR A 124 3.19 -29.37 -8.01
N PHE A 125 2.59 -29.79 -6.91
CA PHE A 125 3.20 -29.86 -5.58
C PHE A 125 3.00 -31.27 -5.01
N ALA A 126 4.08 -31.99 -4.78
CA ALA A 126 3.99 -33.34 -4.21
C ALA A 126 3.31 -33.31 -2.82
N GLY A 127 2.04 -33.73 -2.77
CA GLY A 127 1.51 -34.55 -1.68
C GLY A 127 0.70 -33.91 -0.55
N ASP A 128 0.14 -32.72 -0.67
CA ASP A 128 -0.71 -32.18 0.42
C ASP A 128 -2.00 -31.54 -0.09
N ALA A 129 -3.16 -32.00 0.40
CA ALA A 129 -4.47 -31.54 -0.04
C ALA A 129 -4.70 -30.06 0.33
N VAL A 130 -5.42 -29.32 -0.52
CA VAL A 130 -5.75 -27.90 -0.30
C VAL A 130 -6.75 -27.78 0.86
N VAL A 131 -6.29 -27.47 2.08
CA VAL A 131 -7.16 -27.37 3.28
C VAL A 131 -7.76 -25.98 3.47
N THR A 132 -7.23 -24.93 2.85
CA THR A 132 -7.77 -23.57 2.98
C THR A 132 -7.48 -22.83 1.69
N GLY A 133 -8.46 -22.14 1.09
CA GLY A 133 -8.37 -21.44 -0.20
C GLY A 133 -7.43 -20.21 -0.22
N MET A 134 -6.31 -20.30 0.50
CA MET A 134 -5.22 -19.34 0.54
C MET A 134 -4.15 -19.75 -0.47
N PHE A 135 -3.40 -18.77 -1.00
CA PHE A 135 -2.20 -19.07 -1.78
C PHE A 135 -1.21 -19.82 -0.88
N ARG A 136 -0.79 -21.02 -1.29
CA ARG A 136 0.05 -21.91 -0.47
C ARG A 136 1.51 -21.45 -0.37
N LYS A 137 1.99 -20.65 -1.33
CA LYS A 137 3.37 -20.17 -1.40
C LYS A 137 3.39 -18.75 -1.96
N ASP A 138 4.47 -18.04 -1.62
CA ASP A 138 4.82 -16.75 -2.21
C ASP A 138 4.77 -16.81 -3.74
N ILE A 139 4.22 -15.77 -4.33
CA ILE A 139 4.13 -15.61 -5.78
C ILE A 139 5.47 -15.05 -6.21
N TYR A 140 6.23 -15.81 -7.01
CA TYR A 140 7.51 -15.38 -7.55
C TYR A 140 8.41 -14.62 -6.55
N GLY A 141 8.67 -15.24 -5.39
CA GLY A 141 9.64 -14.71 -4.41
C GLY A 141 9.11 -13.64 -3.43
N GLY A 142 7.82 -13.29 -3.45
CA GLY A 142 7.24 -12.37 -2.45
C GLY A 142 5.79 -12.69 -2.06
N PRO A 143 5.36 -12.30 -0.84
CA PRO A 143 3.97 -12.42 -0.41
C PRO A 143 3.07 -11.43 -1.16
N LEU A 144 1.81 -11.83 -1.41
CA LEU A 144 0.77 -10.98 -2.00
C LEU A 144 -0.07 -10.31 -0.92
N LEU A 145 0.08 -8.99 -0.79
CA LEU A 145 -0.71 -8.11 0.06
C LEU A 145 -1.85 -7.51 -0.75
N ILE A 146 -3.04 -7.48 -0.14
CA ILE A 146 -4.25 -7.03 -0.81
C ILE A 146 -4.81 -5.82 -0.07
N THR A 147 -5.05 -4.74 -0.79
CA THR A 147 -5.65 -3.52 -0.27
C THR A 147 -6.69 -2.97 -1.25
N ASN A 148 -7.73 -2.32 -0.72
CA ASN A 148 -8.74 -1.62 -1.52
C ASN A 148 -8.47 -0.11 -1.62
N ASN A 149 -7.30 0.31 -1.15
CA ASN A 149 -6.90 1.70 -1.02
C ASN A 149 -5.83 2.10 -2.05
N LEU A 150 -5.69 1.32 -3.12
CA LEU A 150 -4.78 1.64 -4.20
C LEU A 150 -5.27 2.86 -4.98
N THR A 151 -4.31 3.61 -5.52
CA THR A 151 -4.59 4.77 -6.36
C THR A 151 -5.18 4.31 -7.68
N ALA A 152 -6.37 4.82 -7.99
CA ALA A 152 -7.03 4.56 -9.25
C ALA A 152 -6.27 5.25 -10.39
N VAL A 153 -6.18 4.58 -11.54
CA VAL A 153 -5.63 5.18 -12.75
C VAL A 153 -6.59 6.28 -13.21
N SER A 154 -6.07 7.39 -13.75
CA SER A 154 -6.89 8.54 -14.18
C SER A 154 -7.95 8.23 -15.24
N SER A 155 -7.78 7.12 -15.97
CA SER A 155 -8.74 6.56 -16.93
C SER A 155 -9.95 5.87 -16.28
N GLY A 156 -9.90 5.60 -14.97
CA GLY A 156 -10.98 5.00 -14.18
C GLY A 156 -11.24 3.51 -14.46
N THR A 157 -10.31 2.81 -15.14
CA THR A 157 -10.51 1.40 -15.54
C THR A 157 -9.71 0.41 -14.69
N GLY A 158 -8.79 0.88 -13.84
CA GLY A 158 -7.92 0.04 -13.02
C GLY A 158 -7.28 0.82 -11.86
N SER A 159 -6.42 0.15 -11.10
CA SER A 159 -5.57 0.76 -10.06
C SER A 159 -4.10 0.45 -10.31
N TYR A 160 -3.21 1.17 -9.62
CA TYR A 160 -1.78 0.86 -9.63
C TYR A 160 -1.45 -0.18 -8.55
N GLY A 161 -1.14 -1.41 -8.97
CA GLY A 161 -0.46 -2.39 -8.13
C GLY A 161 1.05 -2.25 -8.27
N VAL A 162 1.80 -2.87 -7.37
CA VAL A 162 3.27 -2.81 -7.41
C VAL A 162 3.90 -4.13 -6.97
N TYR A 163 5.02 -4.46 -7.59
CA TYR A 163 5.99 -5.41 -7.06
C TYR A 163 7.23 -4.65 -6.62
N MET A 164 7.55 -4.64 -5.33
CA MET A 164 8.63 -3.80 -4.81
C MET A 164 9.44 -4.48 -3.73
N HIS A 165 10.70 -4.06 -3.59
CA HIS A 165 11.49 -4.33 -2.40
C HIS A 165 11.09 -3.36 -1.28
N ARG A 166 11.15 -3.81 -0.02
CA ARG A 166 10.82 -2.98 1.16
C ARG A 166 11.57 -1.64 1.21
N ASP A 167 12.78 -1.59 0.66
CA ASP A 167 13.62 -0.40 0.66
C ASP A 167 13.30 0.62 -0.46
N ALA A 168 12.33 0.35 -1.34
CA ALA A 168 12.04 1.24 -2.46
C ALA A 168 11.35 2.55 -2.03
N LEU A 169 10.52 2.49 -1.00
CA LEU A 169 9.73 3.62 -0.49
C LEU A 169 10.02 3.86 0.99
N ALA A 170 9.93 5.13 1.39
CA ALA A 170 10.01 5.52 2.79
C ALA A 170 8.86 6.43 3.21
N ILE A 171 8.45 6.26 4.46
CA ILE A 171 7.54 7.16 5.16
C ILE A 171 8.31 7.72 6.37
N ALA A 172 8.28 9.04 6.55
CA ALA A 172 8.66 9.67 7.81
C ALA A 172 7.42 10.31 8.45
N ILE A 173 7.25 10.09 9.74
CA ILE A 173 6.17 10.70 10.53
C ILE A 173 6.82 11.62 11.55
N GLN A 174 6.41 12.90 11.54
CA GLN A 174 6.85 13.89 12.50
C GLN A 174 5.84 13.88 13.65
N GLU A 175 6.30 13.41 14.80
CA GLU A 175 5.51 13.21 16.04
C GLU A 175 4.67 11.91 16.09
N ASN A 176 4.54 11.38 17.32
CA ASN A 176 3.67 10.25 17.59
C ASN A 176 2.21 10.67 17.39
N LEU A 177 1.40 9.79 16.81
CA LEU A 177 -0.04 9.98 16.68
C LEU A 177 -0.66 10.32 18.05
N ASP A 178 -1.07 11.57 18.26
CA ASP A 178 -1.78 11.98 19.46
C ASP A 178 -3.29 12.10 19.17
N VAL A 179 -4.08 11.80 20.19
CA VAL A 179 -5.54 11.86 20.14
C VAL A 179 -5.98 12.91 21.14
N ASP A 180 -6.29 14.11 20.64
CA ASP A 180 -6.82 15.18 21.48
C ASP A 180 -8.33 15.04 21.66
N ARG A 181 -8.80 15.36 22.87
CA ARG A 181 -10.20 15.31 23.26
C ARG A 181 -10.62 16.68 23.74
N VAL A 182 -11.38 17.37 22.91
CA VAL A 182 -11.83 18.74 23.20
C VAL A 182 -13.33 18.75 23.48
N ASP A 183 -13.68 19.07 24.71
CA ASP A 183 -15.07 19.32 25.10
C ASP A 183 -15.53 20.67 24.52
N GLN A 184 -16.62 20.66 23.75
CA GLN A 184 -17.26 21.88 23.24
C GLN A 184 -18.58 22.12 23.96
N PRO A 185 -18.57 22.81 25.12
CA PRO A 185 -19.77 22.98 25.95
C PRO A 185 -20.87 23.77 25.24
N LEU A 186 -20.52 24.70 24.35
CA LEU A 186 -21.48 25.51 23.58
C LEU A 186 -22.35 24.68 22.61
N LYS A 187 -21.88 23.52 22.19
CA LYS A 187 -22.57 22.62 21.24
C LYS A 187 -23.00 21.30 21.87
N HIS A 188 -22.79 21.14 23.18
CA HIS A 188 -23.08 19.90 23.92
C HIS A 188 -22.48 18.63 23.27
N GLN A 189 -21.23 18.72 22.79
CA GLN A 189 -20.53 17.65 22.08
C GLN A 189 -19.08 17.52 22.55
N LEU A 190 -18.55 16.29 22.48
CA LEU A 190 -17.13 15.98 22.61
C LEU A 190 -16.55 15.80 21.21
N VAL A 191 -15.47 16.53 20.88
CA VAL A 191 -14.75 16.35 19.63
C VAL A 191 -13.47 15.57 19.92
N ILE A 192 -13.27 14.48 19.19
CA ILE A 192 -12.06 13.67 19.23
C ILE A 192 -11.31 13.99 17.94
N ASN A 193 -10.13 14.58 18.07
CA ASN A 193 -9.29 14.89 16.92
C ASN A 193 -8.08 13.96 16.93
N THR A 194 -7.78 13.36 15.79
CA THR A 194 -6.54 12.61 15.58
C THR A 194 -5.79 13.28 14.45
N THR A 195 -4.55 13.67 14.72
CA THR A 195 -3.69 14.41 13.80
C THR A 195 -2.41 13.63 13.55
N ALA A 196 -1.93 13.65 12.32
CA ALA A 196 -0.56 13.27 12.03
C ALA A 196 0.03 14.16 10.94
N LEU A 197 1.34 14.33 11.03
CA LEU A 197 2.16 14.99 10.02
C LEU A 197 3.14 13.95 9.45
N TRP A 198 3.14 13.78 8.14
CA TRP A 198 4.01 12.79 7.50
C TRP A 198 4.53 13.26 6.14
N GLY A 199 5.56 12.58 5.68
CA GLY A 199 6.13 12.73 4.34
C GLY A 199 6.39 11.36 3.74
N VAL A 200 6.23 11.25 2.43
CA VAL A 200 6.49 10.03 1.66
C VAL A 200 7.51 10.35 0.57
N ALA A 201 8.44 9.44 0.31
CA ALA A 201 9.37 9.58 -0.80
C ALA A 201 9.82 8.23 -1.36
N GLU A 202 10.20 8.26 -2.62
CA GLU A 202 10.85 7.15 -3.32
C GLU A 202 12.35 7.20 -3.03
N LEU A 203 12.88 6.18 -2.36
CA LEU A 203 14.32 6.07 -2.06
C LEU A 203 15.09 5.37 -3.18
N ARG A 204 14.43 4.47 -3.90
CA ARG A 204 15.02 3.79 -5.06
C ARG A 204 13.94 3.58 -6.10
N ASP A 205 13.95 4.44 -7.12
CA ASP A 205 12.98 4.42 -8.22
C ASP A 205 12.89 3.04 -8.91
N VAL A 206 14.04 2.42 -9.21
CA VAL A 206 14.12 1.07 -9.81
C VAL A 206 13.81 -0.06 -8.80
N GLY A 207 13.48 0.29 -7.55
CA GLY A 207 13.20 -0.65 -6.47
C GLY A 207 11.79 -1.26 -6.50
N GLY A 208 10.94 -0.82 -7.43
CA GLY A 208 9.64 -1.40 -7.64
C GLY A 208 9.14 -1.24 -9.07
N VAL A 209 8.31 -2.18 -9.49
CA VAL A 209 7.71 -2.21 -10.82
C VAL A 209 6.20 -2.02 -10.64
N PRO A 210 5.63 -0.91 -11.14
CA PRO A 210 4.19 -0.73 -11.13
C PRO A 210 3.51 -1.56 -12.20
N ILE A 211 2.32 -2.08 -11.88
CA ILE A 211 1.53 -2.94 -12.75
C ILE A 211 0.08 -2.47 -12.70
N TYR A 212 -0.53 -2.29 -13.87
CA TYR A 212 -1.95 -2.00 -13.97
C TYR A 212 -2.79 -3.16 -13.48
N THR A 213 -3.84 -2.85 -12.74
CA THR A 213 -4.84 -3.81 -12.32
C THR A 213 -6.15 -3.65 -13.09
N ARG A 214 -7.02 -4.64 -12.95
CA ARG A 214 -8.38 -4.60 -13.49
C ARG A 214 -9.29 -3.78 -12.57
N LEU A 215 -10.35 -3.19 -13.12
CA LEU A 215 -11.40 -2.59 -12.31
C LEU A 215 -11.97 -3.60 -11.30
N SER A 216 -11.91 -3.22 -10.02
CA SER A 216 -12.51 -3.97 -8.91
C SER A 216 -14.03 -3.90 -8.91
#